data_AF-A0A1I6K6Y9-F1
#
_entry.id   AF-A0A1I6K6Y9-F1
#
_cell.length_a   1.000
_cell.length_b   1.000
_cell.length_c   1.000
_cell.angle_alpha   90.00
_cell.angle_beta   90.00
_cell.angle_gamma   90.00
#
_symmetry.space_group_name_H-M   'P 1'
#
loop_
_entity.id
_entity.type
_entity.pdbx_description
1 polymer ?
#
loop_
_entity_poly.entity_id
_entity_poly.type
_entity_poly.pdbx_seq_one_letter_code
_entity_poly.pdbx_strand_id
1 'polypeptide(L)'
;MTATPLERAVSLSQSMLETAARADWDDFAQLEQQREDLLAQAFQSGERDEATLRTLIDCNRELCEEVARARDKVALEWQQAKGRSQAIAAYSHN
;
A
#
# COMPACT_ATOMS: atom_id res chain seq x y z
N MET A 1 0.47 -0.11 29.89
CA MET A 1 0.52 1.21 29.23
C MET A 1 -0.11 1.03 27.85
N THR A 2 -0.95 1.97 27.41
CA THR A 2 -1.54 1.94 26.07
C THR A 2 -0.53 2.44 25.05
N ALA A 3 -0.45 1.78 23.89
CA ALA A 3 0.46 2.18 22.81
C ALA A 3 0.20 3.62 22.36
N THR A 4 1.26 4.36 22.06
CA THR A 4 1.16 5.74 21.58
C THR A 4 0.58 5.80 20.16
N PRO A 5 0.07 6.97 19.72
CA PRO A 5 -0.32 7.16 18.33
C PRO A 5 0.76 6.77 17.30
N LEU A 6 2.05 7.09 17.53
CA LEU A 6 3.13 6.66 16.62
C LEU A 6 3.35 5.14 16.62
N GLU A 7 3.35 4.49 17.79
CA GLU A 7 3.49 3.03 17.88
C GLU A 7 2.33 2.32 17.16
N ARG A 8 1.11 2.84 17.30
CA ARG A 8 -0.06 2.32 16.59
C ARG A 8 0.04 2.54 15.08
N ALA A 9 0.57 3.68 14.63
CA ALA A 9 0.79 3.95 13.21
C ALA A 9 1.83 2.98 12.60
N VAL A 10 2.86 2.55 13.37
CA VAL A 10 3.78 1.50 12.94
C VAL A 10 3.04 0.18 12.75
N SER A 11 2.22 -0.24 13.73
CA SER A 11 1.43 -1.47 13.61
C SER A 11 0.51 -1.45 12.38
N LEU A 12 -0.17 -0.32 12.11
CA LEU A 12 -0.98 -0.19 10.89
C LEU A 12 -0.13 -0.27 9.62
N SER A 13 1.04 0.37 9.59
CA SER A 13 1.94 0.31 8.42
C SER A 13 2.41 -1.13 8.13
N GLN A 14 2.63 -1.94 9.17
CA GLN A 14 2.95 -3.36 9.03
C GLN A 14 1.76 -4.16 8.50
N SER A 15 0.55 -3.93 9.04
CA SER A 15 -0.67 -4.56 8.51
C SER A 15 -0.94 -4.16 7.05
N MET A 16 -0.63 -2.92 6.67
CA MET A 16 -0.72 -2.47 5.28
C MET A 16 0.20 -3.26 4.36
N LEU A 17 1.44 -3.53 4.76
CA LEU A 17 2.37 -4.37 4.00
C LEU A 17 1.79 -5.78 3.79
N GLU A 18 1.18 -6.35 4.82
CA GLU A 18 0.52 -7.66 4.72
C GLU A 18 -0.69 -7.64 3.76
N THR A 19 -1.51 -6.59 3.80
CA THR A 19 -2.64 -6.43 2.86
C THR A 19 -2.17 -6.23 1.42
N ALA A 20 -1.11 -5.43 1.20
CA ALA A 20 -0.52 -5.22 -0.11
C ALA A 20 0.04 -6.53 -0.68
N ALA A 21 0.71 -7.36 0.14
CA ALA A 21 1.21 -8.67 -0.27
C ALA A 21 0.08 -9.63 -0.72
N ARG A 22 -1.13 -9.48 -0.17
CA ARG A 22 -2.33 -10.23 -0.56
C ARG A 22 -3.14 -9.56 -1.68
N ALA A 23 -2.71 -8.41 -2.18
CA ALA A 23 -3.43 -7.56 -3.13
C ALA A 23 -4.84 -7.16 -2.65
N ASP A 24 -5.01 -7.03 -1.34
CA ASP A 24 -6.26 -6.59 -0.71
C ASP A 24 -6.31 -5.06 -0.62
N TRP A 25 -6.62 -4.43 -1.76
CA TRP A 25 -6.51 -2.98 -1.91
C TRP A 25 -7.60 -2.20 -1.18
N ASP A 26 -8.76 -2.81 -0.94
CA ASP A 26 -9.86 -2.19 -0.20
C ASP A 26 -9.49 -2.05 1.28
N ASP A 27 -8.97 -3.13 1.89
CA ASP A 27 -8.47 -3.11 3.27
C ASP A 27 -7.23 -2.22 3.40
N PHE A 28 -6.32 -2.24 2.41
CA PHE A 28 -5.16 -1.35 2.37
C PHE A 28 -5.56 0.12 2.47
N ALA A 29 -6.56 0.56 1.69
CA ALA A 29 -7.02 1.94 1.68
C ALA A 29 -7.67 2.36 3.02
N GLN A 30 -8.40 1.44 3.66
CA GLN A 30 -8.97 1.69 4.99
C GLN A 30 -7.89 1.84 6.07
N LEU A 31 -6.84 1.01 6.01
CA LEU A 31 -5.72 1.08 6.94
C LEU A 31 -4.88 2.35 6.73
N GLU A 32 -4.70 2.79 5.49
CA GLU A 32 -4.04 4.06 5.17
C GLU A 32 -4.76 5.23 5.85
N GLN A 33 -6.08 5.31 5.71
CA GLN A 33 -6.86 6.38 6.33
C GLN A 33 -6.70 6.40 7.86
N GLN A 34 -6.75 5.22 8.50
CA GLN A 34 -6.55 5.10 9.94
C GLN A 34 -5.12 5.49 10.36
N ARG A 35 -4.13 5.17 9.54
CA ARG A 35 -2.72 5.55 9.75
C ARG A 35 -2.57 7.07 9.68
N GLU A 36 -3.14 7.73 8.68
CA GLU A 36 -3.09 9.18 8.53
C GLU A 36 -3.70 9.90 9.75
N ASP A 37 -4.85 9.42 10.24
CA ASP A 37 -5.51 9.98 11.42
C ASP A 37 -4.63 9.87 12.69
N LEU A 38 -3.93 8.74 12.87
CA LEU A 38 -3.01 8.54 13.98
C LEU A 38 -1.76 9.42 13.87
N LEU A 39 -1.21 9.57 12.66
CA LEU A 39 -0.07 10.45 12.42
C LEU A 39 -0.45 11.92 12.68
N ALA A 40 -1.64 12.35 12.27
CA ALA A 40 -2.17 13.68 12.57
C ALA A 40 -2.30 13.90 14.08
N GLN A 41 -2.83 12.92 14.82
CA GLN A 41 -2.92 12.97 16.28
C GLN A 41 -1.54 13.08 16.94
N ALA A 42 -0.58 12.24 16.54
CA ALA A 42 0.79 12.25 17.04
C ALA A 42 1.47 13.61 16.84
N PHE A 43 1.27 14.21 15.65
CA PHE A 43 1.81 15.53 15.34
C PHE A 43 1.20 16.63 16.20
N GLN A 44 -0.12 16.59 16.41
CA GLN A 44 -0.83 17.57 17.25
C GLN A 44 -0.44 17.46 18.72
N SER A 45 -0.21 16.26 19.23
CA SER A 45 0.25 16.04 20.62
C SER A 45 1.74 16.36 20.82
N GLY A 46 2.47 16.70 19.74
CA GLY A 46 3.91 16.95 19.81
C GLY A 46 4.72 15.70 20.13
N GLU A 47 4.22 14.52 19.76
CA GLU A 47 4.92 13.27 19.99
C GLU A 47 6.23 13.23 19.19
N ARG A 48 7.31 12.84 19.87
CA ARG A 48 8.66 12.78 19.31
C ARG A 48 9.33 11.50 19.80
N ASP A 49 9.36 10.50 18.92
CA ASP A 49 10.18 9.31 19.07
C ASP A 49 10.91 9.07 17.74
N GLU A 50 12.22 9.33 17.74
CA GLU A 50 13.05 9.21 16.55
C GLU A 50 13.12 7.78 16.02
N ALA A 51 13.15 6.78 16.91
CA ALA A 51 13.23 5.38 16.52
C ALA A 51 11.93 4.95 15.82
N THR A 52 10.78 5.28 16.41
CA THR A 52 9.47 4.97 15.82
C THR A 52 9.24 5.72 14.50
N LEU A 53 9.66 7.00 14.41
CA LEU A 53 9.60 7.76 13.15
C LEU A 53 10.50 7.15 12.07
N ARG A 54 11.69 6.66 12.42
CA ARG A 54 12.56 5.93 11.48
C ARG A 54 11.86 4.69 10.95
N THR A 55 11.26 3.89 11.82
CA THR A 55 10.50 2.70 11.43
C THR A 55 9.34 3.05 10.49
N LEU A 56 8.58 4.11 10.78
CA LEU A 56 7.50 4.59 9.88
C LEU A 56 8.02 4.96 8.49
N ILE A 57 9.17 5.64 8.41
CA ILE A 57 9.79 6.02 7.13
C ILE A 57 10.19 4.78 6.34
N ASP A 58 10.80 3.79 7.01
CA ASP A 58 11.25 2.56 6.36
C ASP A 58 10.06 1.71 5.88
N CYS A 59 9.01 1.55 6.70
CA CYS A 59 7.76 0.91 6.27
C CYS A 59 7.12 1.64 5.09
N ASN A 60 7.11 2.99 5.09
CA ASN A 60 6.52 3.75 3.98
C ASN A 60 7.28 3.55 2.66
N ARG A 61 8.61 3.43 2.71
CA ARG A 61 9.41 3.12 1.50
C ARG A 61 9.03 1.75 0.94
N GLU A 62 8.93 0.75 1.80
CA GLU A 62 8.54 -0.61 1.41
C GLU A 62 7.12 -0.64 0.81
N LEU A 63 6.17 0.07 1.42
CA LEU A 63 4.80 0.23 0.89
C LEU A 63 4.80 0.85 -0.52
N CYS A 64 5.59 1.90 -0.74
CA CYS A 64 5.72 2.51 -2.08
C CYS A 64 6.27 1.53 -3.11
N GLU A 65 7.25 0.70 -2.74
CA GLU A 65 7.79 -0.34 -3.62
C GLU A 65 6.74 -1.41 -3.95
N GLU A 66 5.97 -1.87 -2.97
CA GLU A 66 4.92 -2.88 -3.22
C GLU A 66 3.79 -2.34 -4.11
N VAL A 67 3.34 -1.11 -3.86
CA VAL A 67 2.32 -0.47 -4.71
C VAL A 67 2.83 -0.28 -6.14
N ALA A 68 4.10 0.10 -6.31
CA ALA A 68 4.71 0.21 -7.63
C ALA A 68 4.76 -1.14 -8.35
N ARG A 69 5.21 -2.21 -7.66
CA ARG A 69 5.22 -3.58 -8.19
C ARG A 69 3.83 -4.03 -8.62
N ALA A 70 2.82 -3.80 -7.77
CA ALA A 70 1.44 -4.16 -8.05
C ALA A 70 0.89 -3.42 -9.27
N ARG A 71 1.13 -2.11 -9.37
CA ARG A 71 0.73 -1.30 -10.53
C ARG A 71 1.36 -1.83 -11.82
N ASP A 72 2.65 -2.12 -11.80
CA ASP A 72 3.38 -2.58 -12.98
C ASP A 72 2.89 -3.98 -13.43
N LYS A 73 2.53 -4.85 -12.47
CA LYS A 73 1.89 -6.14 -12.75
C LYS A 73 0.53 -5.97 -13.45
N VAL A 74 -0.35 -5.10 -12.92
CA VAL A 74 -1.66 -4.82 -13.53
C VAL A 74 -1.50 -4.25 -14.94
N ALA A 75 -0.54 -3.34 -15.16
CA ALA A 75 -0.26 -2.78 -16.47
C ALA A 75 0.14 -3.86 -17.49
N LEU A 76 0.99 -4.81 -17.07
CA LEU A 76 1.41 -5.95 -17.90
C LEU A 76 0.22 -6.87 -18.24
N GLU A 77 -0.60 -7.22 -17.25
CA GLU A 77 -1.78 -8.07 -17.44
C GLU A 77 -2.78 -7.43 -18.42
N TRP A 78 -3.01 -6.12 -18.29
CA TRP A 78 -3.86 -5.37 -19.21
C TRP A 78 -3.33 -5.39 -20.65
N GLN A 79 -2.03 -5.16 -20.83
CA GLN A 79 -1.40 -5.21 -22.16
C GLN A 79 -1.56 -6.59 -22.81
N GLN A 80 -1.36 -7.67 -22.03
CA GLN A 80 -1.52 -9.04 -22.51
C GLN A 80 -2.97 -9.36 -22.89
N ALA A 81 -3.94 -8.94 -22.09
CA ALA A 81 -5.36 -9.13 -22.37
C ALA A 81 -5.77 -8.43 -23.68
N LYS A 82 -5.32 -7.19 -23.89
CA LYS A 82 -5.57 -6.44 -25.12
C LYS A 82 -4.92 -7.11 -26.35
N GLY A 83 -3.68 -7.58 -26.22
CA GLY A 83 -3.00 -8.32 -27.29
C GLY A 83 -3.73 -9.61 -27.67
N ARG A 84 -4.20 -10.37 -26.67
CA ARG A 84 -5.01 -11.58 -26.89
C ARG A 84 -6.32 -11.27 -27.63
N SER A 85 -7.04 -10.22 -27.23
CA SER A 85 -8.27 -9.80 -27.89
C SER A 85 -8.05 -9.43 -29.36
N GLN A 86 -6.93 -8.76 -29.69
CA GLN A 86 -6.58 -8.41 -31.07
C GLN A 86 -6.26 -9.65 -31.90
N ALA A 87 -5.53 -10.62 -31.35
CA ALA A 87 -5.23 -11.88 -32.03
C ALA A 87 -6.50 -12.67 -32.35
N ILE A 88 -7.44 -12.79 -31.39
CA ILE A 88 -8.72 -13.49 -31.60
C ILE A 88 -9.55 -12.81 -32.70
N ALA A 89 -9.60 -11.47 -32.70
CA ALA A 89 -10.29 -10.71 -33.75
C ALA A 89 -9.68 -10.97 -35.14
N ALA A 90 -8.35 -11.05 -35.25
CA ALA A 90 -7.68 -11.33 -36.51
C ALA A 90 -7.96 -12.75 -37.04
N TYR A 91 -8.02 -13.76 -36.17
CA TYR A 91 -8.34 -15.13 -36.56
C TYR A 91 -9.83 -15.37 -36.87
N SER A 92 -10.74 -14.56 -36.31
CA SER A 92 -12.18 -14.64 -36.59
C SER A 92 -12.63 -13.84 -37.83
N HIS A 93 -11.72 -13.10 -38.46
CA HIS A 93 -11.93 -12.41 -39.74
C HIS A 93 -11.24 -13.10 -40.94
N ASN A 94 -10.73 -14.32 -40.73
CA ASN A 94 -10.19 -15.23 -41.76
C ASN A 94 -11.08 -16.48 -41.84
#